data_AF-A0A536XQ56-F1
#
_entry.id   AF-A0A536XQ56-F1
#
_cell.length_a   1.000
_cell.length_b   1.000
_cell.length_c   1.000
_cell.angle_alpha   90.00
_cell.angle_beta   90.00
_cell.angle_gamma   90.00
#
_symmetry.space_group_name_H-M   'P 1'
#
loop_
_entity.id
_entity.type
_entity.pdbx_description
1 polymer ?
#
loop_
_entity_poly.entity_id
_entity_poly.type
_entity_poly.pdbx_seq_one_letter_code
_entity_poly.pdbx_strand_id
1 'polypeptide(L)' 'MIVCCSLAVCAASALAADQFVNVLTGGTSGVYYPLGVALANNIGKAMPGVKTSVQATKASVENLNLLQAGRGEI' A
#
# COMPACT_ATOMS: atom_id res chain seq x y z
N MET A 1 43.46 23.20 18.45
CA MET A 1 42.64 24.00 17.51
C MET A 1 42.91 23.45 16.13
N ILE A 2 42.15 22.47 15.67
CA ILE A 2 40.80 22.57 15.08
C ILE A 2 40.92 22.66 13.55
N VAL A 3 40.34 21.64 12.90
CA VAL A 3 39.82 21.61 11.52
C VAL A 3 40.84 21.28 10.42
N CYS A 4 41.00 19.99 10.16
CA CYS A 4 41.12 19.50 8.79
C CYS A 4 39.84 18.73 8.47
N CYS A 5 39.18 19.18 7.41
CA CYS A 5 37.84 18.86 6.99
C CYS A 5 37.72 17.38 6.61
N SER A 6 37.21 16.54 7.51
CA SER A 6 36.70 15.23 7.13
C SER A 6 35.34 15.46 6.45
N LEU A 7 35.30 15.43 5.12
CA LEU A 7 34.05 15.43 4.35
C LEU A 7 33.29 14.15 4.70
N ALA A 8 32.42 14.24 5.71
CA ALA A 8 31.40 13.24 5.98
C ALA A 8 30.40 13.29 4.82
N VAL A 9 30.57 12.40 3.84
CA VAL A 9 29.54 12.08 2.86
C VAL A 9 28.39 11.44 3.64
N CYS A 10 27.41 12.26 4.01
CA CYS A 10 26.10 11.79 4.43
C CYS A 10 25.43 11.18 3.19
N ALA A 11 25.69 9.90 2.95
CA ALA A 11 24.85 9.10 2.08
C ALA A 11 23.48 9.01 2.77
N ALA A 12 22.58 9.94 2.44
CA ALA A 12 21.18 9.82 2.76
C ALA A 12 20.65 8.60 2.00
N SER A 13 20.70 7.43 2.62
CA SER A 13 19.89 6.31 2.19
C SER A 13 18.44 6.79 2.26
N ALA A 14 17.81 6.96 1.10
CA ALA A 14 16.38 7.12 1.04
C ALA A 14 15.80 5.85 1.67
N LEU A 15 15.31 5.94 2.91
CA LEU A 15 14.47 4.89 3.48
C LEU A 15 13.26 4.79 2.56
N ALA A 16 13.23 3.75 1.72
CA ALA A 16 12.06 3.42 0.94
C ALA A 16 10.93 3.12 1.94
N ALA A 17 9.94 4.00 2.02
CA ALA A 17 8.76 3.75 2.83
C ALA A 17 8.05 2.51 2.26
N ASP A 18 7.64 1.60 3.15
CA ASP A 18 6.82 0.47 2.77
C ASP A 18 5.57 0.99 2.04
N GLN A 19 5.37 0.54 0.80
CA GLN A 19 4.18 0.88 0.03
C GLN A 19 3.07 -0.11 0.38
N PHE A 20 1.87 0.40 0.62
CA PHE A 20 0.70 -0.41 0.96
C PHE A 20 -0.38 -0.29 -0.12
N VAL A 21 -1.06 -1.40 -0.41
CA VAL A 21 -2.23 -1.43 -1.29
C VAL A 21 -3.32 -2.28 -0.66
N ASN A 22 -4.32 -1.62 -0.11
CA ASN A 22 -5.55 -2.18 0.41
C ASN A 22 -6.65 -2.11 -0.64
N VAL A 23 -7.16 -3.29 -1.02
CA VAL A 23 -8.20 -3.46 -2.03
C VAL A 23 -9.57 -3.51 -1.35
N LEU A 24 -10.39 -2.50 -1.60
CA LEU A 24 -11.74 -2.36 -1.08
C LEU A 24 -12.73 -3.08 -1.99
N THR A 25 -13.46 -4.05 -1.44
CA THR A 25 -14.28 -4.96 -2.25
C THR A 25 -15.77 -4.79 -1.97
N GLY A 26 -16.42 -5.85 -1.51
CA GLY A 26 -17.79 -5.89 -1.03
C GLY A 26 -17.87 -6.98 0.04
N GLY A 27 -19.06 -7.53 0.28
CA GLY A 27 -19.21 -8.66 1.21
C GLY A 27 -18.36 -9.86 0.79
N THR A 28 -17.90 -10.65 1.75
CA THR A 28 -17.06 -11.85 1.52
C THR A 28 -17.74 -12.93 0.69
N SER A 29 -19.08 -12.95 0.67
CA SER A 29 -19.89 -13.84 -0.17
C SER A 29 -20.13 -13.31 -1.59
N GLY A 30 -19.75 -12.06 -1.87
CA GLY A 30 -19.92 -11.42 -3.17
C GLY A 30 -18.76 -11.72 -4.12
N VAL A 31 -18.96 -11.39 -5.40
CA VAL A 31 -17.95 -11.63 -6.46
C VAL A 31 -16.69 -10.78 -6.27
N TYR A 32 -16.82 -9.57 -5.72
CA TYR A 32 -15.70 -8.63 -5.63
C TYR A 32 -14.63 -9.07 -4.63
N TYR A 33 -14.98 -9.85 -3.61
CA TYR A 33 -14.00 -10.31 -2.62
C TYR A 33 -12.95 -11.26 -3.22
N PRO A 34 -13.29 -12.39 -3.87
CA PRO A 34 -12.28 -13.25 -4.51
C PRO A 34 -11.54 -12.54 -5.66
N LEU A 35 -12.19 -11.60 -6.36
CA LEU A 35 -11.50 -10.76 -7.35
C LEU A 35 -10.44 -9.86 -6.70
N GLY A 36 -10.76 -9.21 -5.58
CA GLY A 36 -9.81 -8.41 -4.82
C GLY A 36 -8.63 -9.22 -4.29
N VAL A 37 -8.87 -10.46 -3.85
CA VAL A 37 -7.79 -11.40 -3.46
C VAL A 37 -6.88 -11.73 -4.64
N ALA A 38 -7.44 -12.05 -5.80
CA ALA A 38 -6.63 -12.31 -7.00
C ALA A 38 -5.79 -11.08 -7.39
N LEU A 39 -6.38 -9.89 -7.30
CA LEU A 39 -5.71 -8.62 -7.60
C LEU A 39 -4.58 -8.31 -6.62
N ALA A 40 -4.84 -8.36 -5.31
CA ALA A 40 -3.84 -8.14 -4.28
C ALA A 40 -2.65 -9.10 -4.40
N ASN A 41 -2.92 -10.37 -4.74
CA ASN A 41 -1.88 -11.36 -5.01
C ASN A 41 -1.07 -11.05 -6.27
N ASN A 42 -1.70 -10.55 -7.33
CA ASN A 42 -1.01 -10.18 -8.56
C ASN A 42 -0.10 -8.96 -8.33
N ILE A 43 -0.61 -7.93 -7.63
CA ILE A 43 0.15 -6.74 -7.26
C ILE A 43 1.38 -7.12 -6.43
N GLY A 44 1.20 -7.94 -5.39
CA GLY A 44 2.32 -8.38 -4.55
C GLY A 44 3.40 -9.17 -5.30
N LYS A 45 3.03 -9.90 -6.38
CA LYS A 45 3.98 -10.59 -7.26
C LYS A 45 4.69 -9.64 -8.23
N ALA A 46 3.95 -8.66 -8.77
CA ALA A 46 4.47 -7.72 -9.76
C ALA A 46 5.34 -6.61 -9.14
N MET A 47 5.12 -6.28 -7.86
CA MET A 47 5.79 -5.18 -7.16
C MET A 47 6.41 -5.69 -5.84
N PRO A 48 7.60 -6.33 -5.89
CA PRO A 48 8.30 -6.75 -4.68
C PRO A 48 8.57 -5.57 -3.76
N GLY A 49 8.11 -5.65 -2.50
CA GLY A 49 8.21 -4.56 -1.52
C GLY A 49 6.90 -3.83 -1.25
N VAL A 50 5.85 -4.07 -2.05
CA VAL A 50 4.49 -3.60 -1.75
C VAL A 50 3.79 -4.61 -0.85
N LYS A 51 3.22 -4.13 0.26
CA LYS A 51 2.34 -4.89 1.14
C LYS A 51 0.91 -4.75 0.67
N THR A 52 0.24 -5.88 0.42
CA THR A 52 -1.15 -5.86 -0.06
C THR A 52 -2.12 -6.40 0.98
N SER A 53 -3.34 -5.88 1.00
CA SER A 53 -4.45 -6.38 1.82
C SER A 53 -5.76 -6.31 1.05
N VAL A 54 -6.76 -7.05 1.52
CA VAL A 54 -8.12 -7.01 0.97
C VAL A 54 -9.09 -6.75 2.09
N GLN A 55 -9.99 -5.79 1.89
CA GLN A 55 -10.99 -5.39 2.86
C GLN A 55 -12.39 -5.68 2.33
N ALA A 56 -13.15 -6.46 3.10
CA ALA A 56 -14.58 -6.61 2.88
C ALA A 56 -15.33 -5.35 3.38
N THR A 57 -16.30 -4.90 2.60
CA THR A 57 -17.05 -3.65 2.86
C THR A 57 -18.54 -3.84 2.51
N LYS A 58 -19.34 -2.80 2.74
CA LYS A 58 -20.72 -2.66 2.25
C LYS A 58 -20.79 -2.19 0.79
N ALA A 59 -19.78 -2.53 -0.01
CA ALA A 59 -19.64 -2.20 -1.42
C ALA A 59 -19.45 -0.69 -1.70
N SER A 60 -19.91 -0.22 -2.86
CA SER A 60 -19.41 0.99 -3.52
C SER A 60 -19.48 2.27 -2.70
N VAL A 61 -20.57 2.51 -1.96
CA VAL A 61 -20.71 3.74 -1.17
C VAL A 61 -19.67 3.80 -0.05
N GLU A 62 -19.46 2.69 0.66
CA GLU A 62 -18.43 2.62 1.70
C GLU A 62 -17.03 2.72 1.09
N ASN A 63 -16.78 2.09 -0.06
CA ASN A 63 -15.48 2.16 -0.73
C ASN A 63 -15.10 3.60 -1.08
N LEU A 64 -16.01 4.38 -1.65
CA LEU A 64 -15.75 5.77 -2.00
C LEU A 64 -15.44 6.63 -0.76
N ASN A 65 -16.14 6.40 0.36
CA ASN A 65 -15.86 7.09 1.61
C ASN A 65 -14.49 6.71 2.18
N LEU A 66 -14.10 5.44 2.11
CA LEU A 66 -12.79 4.97 2.55
C LEU A 66 -11.66 5.50 1.68
N LEU A 67 -11.85 5.56 0.35
CA LEU A 67 -10.90 6.17 -0.59
C LEU A 67 -10.70 7.65 -0.28
N GLN A 68 -11.79 8.40 -0.08
CA GLN A 68 -11.71 9.81 0.30
C GLN A 68 -10.99 10.02 1.64
N ALA A 69 -11.11 9.07 2.57
CA ALA A 69 -10.43 9.09 3.85
C ALA A 69 -8.97 8.58 3.80
N GLY A 70 -8.46 8.16 2.63
CA GLY A 70 -7.13 7.56 2.50
C GLY A 70 -6.99 6.21 3.23
N ARG A 71 -8.09 5.47 3.37
CA ARG A 71 -8.17 4.17 4.07
C ARG A 71 -8.27 2.98 3.12
N GLY A 72 -7.90 3.20 1.86
CA GLY A 72 -7.75 2.21 0.83
C GLY A 72 -7.13 2.83 -0.40
N GLU A 73 -6.57 2.00 -1.26
CA GLU A 73 -5.85 2.44 -2.44
C GLU A 73 -6.66 2.21 -3.71
N ILE A 74 -7.47 1.14 -3.74
CA ILE A 74 -8.33 0.78 -4.87
C ILE A 74 -9.62 0.07 -4.44
#